data_AF-A0A3B8W177-F1
#
_entry.id   AF-A0A3B8W177-F1
#
_cell.length_a   1.000
_cell.length_b   1.000
_cell.length_c   1.000
_cell.angle_alpha   90.00
_cell.angle_beta   90.00
_cell.angle_gamma   90.00
#
_symmetry.space_group_name_H-M   'P 1'
#
loop_
_entity.id
_entity.type
_entity.pdbx_description
1 polymer ?
#
loop_
_entity_poly.entity_id
_entity_poly.type
_entity_poly.pdbx_seq_one_letter_code
_entity_poly.pdbx_strand_id
1 'polypeptide(L)' 'HLRMERHCQNGRIIADYLRNHAKIGKVYWPGFSDHPNHAIARKQMRDFGGML' A
#
# COMPACT_ATOMS: atom_id res chain seq x y z
N HIS A 1 -5.48 -18.40 -4.08
CA HIS A 1 -4.94 -17.06 -4.38
C HIS A 1 -5.91 -15.90 -4.12
N LEU A 2 -7.23 -16.15 -4.05
CA LEU A 2 -8.26 -15.12 -3.84
C LEU A 2 -8.06 -14.19 -2.63
N ARG A 3 -7.62 -14.73 -1.48
CA ARG A 3 -7.43 -13.94 -0.26
C ARG A 3 -6.36 -12.87 -0.44
N MET A 4 -5.18 -13.23 -0.92
CA MET A 4 -4.07 -12.28 -1.06
C MET A 4 -4.34 -11.22 -2.11
N GLU A 5 -4.96 -11.59 -3.22
CA GLU A 5 -5.40 -10.62 -4.23
C GLU A 5 -6.36 -9.60 -3.62
N ARG A 6 -7.39 -10.06 -2.89
CA ARG A 6 -8.35 -9.17 -2.24
C ARG A 6 -7.70 -8.35 -1.13
N HIS A 7 -6.74 -8.90 -0.38
CA HIS A 7 -5.99 -8.13 0.61
C HIS A 7 -5.17 -7.00 -0.01
N CYS A 8 -4.48 -7.24 -1.12
CA CYS A 8 -3.72 -6.18 -1.80
C CYS A 8 -4.64 -5.12 -2.42
N GLN A 9 -5.74 -5.53 -3.05
CA GLN A 9 -6.77 -4.61 -3.59
C GLN A 9 -7.35 -3.72 -2.49
N ASN A 10 -7.78 -4.32 -1.38
CA ASN A 10 -8.32 -3.59 -0.23
C ASN A 10 -7.26 -2.69 0.41
N GLY A 11 -6.03 -3.19 0.54
CA GLY A 11 -4.89 -2.43 1.06
C GLY A 11 -4.66 -1.14 0.30
N ARG A 12 -4.63 -1.19 -1.04
CA ARG A 12 -4.48 -0.01 -1.90
C ARG A 12 -5.59 1.02 -1.66
N ILE A 13 -6.85 0.58 -1.67
CA ILE A 13 -8.02 1.46 -1.47
C ILE A 13 -7.94 2.18 -0.12
N ILE A 14 -7.63 1.44 0.95
CA ILE A 14 -7.53 2.01 2.29
C ILE A 14 -6.30 2.91 2.41
N ALA A 15 -5.16 2.55 1.81
CA ALA A 15 -3.96 3.38 1.77
C ALA A 15 -4.26 4.75 1.17
N ASP A 16 -4.85 4.76 -0.01
CA ASP A 16 -5.19 6.00 -0.74
C ASP A 16 -6.20 6.83 0.04
N TYR A 17 -7.21 6.20 0.64
CA TYR A 17 -8.19 6.89 1.48
C TYR A 17 -7.52 7.56 2.69
N LEU A 18 -6.73 6.82 3.46
CA LEU A 18 -6.06 7.32 4.66
C LEU A 18 -5.06 8.42 4.33
N ARG A 19 -4.35 8.31 3.20
CA ARG A 19 -3.36 9.30 2.77
C ARG A 19 -3.99 10.66 2.46
N ASN A 20 -5.25 10.67 2.02
CA ASN A 20 -5.99 11.90 1.71
C ASN A 20 -6.86 12.39 2.88
N HIS A 21 -6.83 11.72 4.03
CA HIS A 21 -7.70 12.05 5.15
C HIS A 21 -7.07 13.13 6.04
N ALA A 22 -7.76 14.26 6.25
CA ALA A 22 -7.24 15.44 6.94
C ALA A 22 -6.75 15.22 8.39
N LYS A 23 -7.20 14.14 9.06
CA LYS A 23 -6.77 13.77 10.42
C LYS A 23 -5.55 12.84 10.46
N ILE A 24 -5.00 12.46 9.32
CA ILE A 24 -3.87 11.53 9.22
C ILE A 24 -2.63 12.30 8.79
N GLY A 25 -1.57 12.24 9.61
CA GLY A 25 -0.31 12.93 9.32
C GLY A 25 0.52 12.22 8.25
N LYS A 26 0.55 10.88 8.27
CA LYS A 26 1.33 10.07 7.32
C LYS A 26 0.83 8.63 7.25
N VAL A 27 0.93 8.03 6.07
CA VAL A 27 0.62 6.61 5.81
C VAL A 27 1.86 5.93 5.25
N TYR A 28 2.17 4.72 5.74
CA TYR A 28 3.35 3.97 5.33
C TYR A 28 2.94 2.73 4.55
N TRP A 29 2.77 2.89 3.24
CA TRP A 29 2.43 1.78 2.36
C TRP A 29 3.45 1.66 1.22
N PRO A 30 4.04 0.48 0.97
CA PRO A 30 5.11 0.30 -0.01
C PRO A 30 4.66 0.51 -1.47
N GLY A 31 3.35 0.54 -1.73
CA GLY A 31 2.80 0.80 -3.07
C GLY A 31 2.79 2.26 -3.47
N PHE A 32 3.05 3.20 -2.56
CA PHE A 32 3.22 4.60 -2.91
C PHE A 32 4.56 4.86 -3.58
N SER A 33 4.58 5.62 -4.68
CA SER A 33 5.80 5.91 -5.45
C SER A 33 6.84 6.71 -4.67
N ASP A 34 6.41 7.50 -3.68
CA ASP A 34 7.25 8.28 -2.79
C ASP A 34 7.64 7.54 -1.49
N HIS A 35 7.22 6.27 -1.34
CA HIS A 35 7.72 5.44 -0.25
C HIS A 35 9.22 5.16 -0.45
N PRO A 36 10.09 5.34 0.56
CA PRO A 36 11.55 5.19 0.40
C PRO A 36 11.99 3.85 -0.20
N ASN A 37 11.22 2.79 0.10
CA ASN A 37 11.49 1.43 -0.37
C ASN A 37 10.59 1.00 -1.54
N HIS A 38 9.88 1.90 -2.22
CA HIS A 38 8.97 1.54 -3.32
C HIS A 38 9.67 0.76 -4.43
N ALA A 39 10.86 1.21 -4.84
CA ALA A 39 11.63 0.54 -5.88
C ALA A 39 12.03 -0.89 -5.49
N ILE A 40 12.40 -1.09 -4.23
CA ILE A 40 12.74 -2.40 -3.67
C ILE A 40 11.49 -3.28 -3.60
N ALA A 41 10.38 -2.74 -3.09
CA ALA A 41 9.10 -3.43 -3.01
C ALA A 41 8.62 -3.89 -4.39
N ARG A 42 8.68 -3.02 -5.40
CA ARG A 42 8.33 -3.34 -6.80
C ARG A 42 9.22 -4.45 -7.38
N LYS A 43 10.49 -4.51 -6.99
CA LYS A 43 11.43 -5.54 -7.45
C LYS A 43 11.21 -6.89 -6.78
N GLN A 44 10.85 -6.90 -5.49
CA GLN A 44 10.81 -8.11 -4.66
C GLN A 44 9.39 -8.67 -4.45
N MET A 45 8.36 -7.84 -4.55
CA MET A 45 6.97 -8.18 -4.25
C MET A 45 6.13 -8.27 -5.53
N ARG A 46 5.17 -9.20 -5.59
CA ARG A 46 4.22 -9.30 -6.71
C ARG A 46 3.12 -8.23 -6.66
N ASP A 47 2.79 -7.77 -5.46
CA ASP A 47 1.91 -6.65 -5.15
C ASP A 47 2.24 -6.18 -3.73
N PHE A 48 1.65 -5.09 -3.26
CA PHE A 48 2.13 -4.35 -2.08
C PHE A 48 1.51 -4.79 -0.74
N GLY A 49 0.71 -5.86 -0.73
CA GLY A 49 0.09 -6.41 0.47
C GLY A 49 -1.06 -5.56 1.02
N GLY A 50 -1.71 -6.08 2.07
CA GLY A 50 -2.84 -5.44 2.75
C GLY A 50 -2.48 -4.75 4.06
N MET A 51 -1.19 -4.62 4.38
CA MET A 51 -0.70 -3.96 5.60
C MET A 51 -0.36 -2.51 5.31
N LEU A 52 -0.69 -1.61 6.25
CA LEU A 52 -0.65 -0.15 6.11
C LEU A 52 -0.02 0.50 7.34
#